data_AF-A0A6S7FJ87-F1
#
_entry.id   AF-A0A6S7FJ87-F1
#
_cell.length_a   1.000
_cell.length_b   1.000
_cell.length_c   1.000
_cell.angle_alpha   90.00
_cell.angle_beta   90.00
_cell.angle_gamma   90.00
#
_symmetry.space_group_name_H-M   'P 1'
#
loop_
_entity.id
_entity.type
_entity.pdbx_description
1 polymer ?
#
loop_
_entity_poly.entity_id
_entity_poly.type
_entity_poly.pdbx_seq_one_letter_code
_entity_poly.pdbx_strand_id
1 'polypeptide(L)'
;MFKNENLNDEMIDILADIHEHYLPCEKVVYKDGSESSHILTQLFLGGDQLTEERARNAQKGHADGDTTFERLEGILPKVEDWHAGRILYQVLKKHGGSPNILLGSRAEI
;
A
#
# COMPACT_ATOMS: atom_id res chain seq x y z
N MET A 1 -8.19 15.55 -5.89
CA MET A 1 -7.00 16.16 -5.28
C MET A 1 -5.88 16.24 -6.33
N PHE A 2 -5.08 17.32 -6.37
CA PHE A 2 -3.89 17.45 -7.23
C PHE A 2 -2.67 17.64 -6.32
N LYS A 3 -1.90 16.57 -6.10
CA LYS A 3 -0.76 16.52 -5.18
C LYS A 3 0.39 15.75 -5.84
N ASN A 4 1.60 16.04 -5.42
CA ASN A 4 2.85 15.52 -5.95
C ASN A 4 3.50 14.59 -4.93
N GLU A 5 3.53 13.30 -5.24
CA GLU A 5 4.21 12.30 -4.42
C GLU A 5 5.70 12.58 -4.20
N ASN A 6 6.33 13.47 -4.99
CA ASN A 6 7.72 13.87 -4.81
C ASN A 6 7.95 14.83 -3.63
N LEU A 7 6.89 15.42 -3.09
CA LEU A 7 6.95 16.29 -1.92
C LEU A 7 6.40 15.53 -0.72
N ASN A 8 7.16 15.48 0.38
CA ASN A 8 6.80 14.66 1.55
C ASN A 8 5.43 15.05 2.14
N ASP A 9 5.21 16.35 2.36
CA ASP A 9 3.94 16.86 2.90
C ASP A 9 2.75 16.51 2.00
N GLU A 10 2.96 16.59 0.68
CA GLU A 10 1.90 16.22 -0.27
C GLU A 10 1.72 14.70 -0.39
N MET A 11 2.76 13.91 -0.14
CA MET A 11 2.63 12.45 -0.04
C MET A 11 1.83 12.03 1.19
N ILE A 12 2.01 12.73 2.32
CA ILE A 12 1.19 12.54 3.53
C ILE A 12 -0.27 12.87 3.21
N ASP A 13 -0.54 14.00 2.53
CA ASP A 13 -1.89 14.36 2.09
C ASP A 13 -2.50 13.29 1.18
N ILE A 14 -1.71 12.70 0.27
CA ILE A 14 -2.15 11.58 -0.58
C ILE A 14 -2.54 10.38 0.26
N LEU A 15 -1.71 9.95 1.20
CA LEU A 15 -2.02 8.80 2.05
C LEU A 15 -3.25 9.05 2.94
N ALA A 16 -3.39 10.26 3.47
CA ALA A 16 -4.54 10.66 4.29
C ALA A 16 -5.85 10.67 3.46
N ASP A 17 -5.82 11.20 2.24
CA ASP A 17 -6.98 11.19 1.34
C ASP A 17 -7.40 9.75 0.98
N ILE A 18 -6.43 8.86 0.76
CA ILE A 18 -6.70 7.44 0.51
C ILE A 18 -7.34 6.79 1.74
N HIS A 19 -6.80 7.09 2.93
CA HIS A 19 -7.34 6.64 4.21
C HIS A 19 -8.80 7.04 4.41
N GLU A 20 -9.14 8.29 4.12
CA GLU A 20 -10.47 8.84 4.34
C GLU A 20 -11.51 8.27 3.37
N HIS A 21 -11.13 8.11 2.09
CA HIS A 21 -12.12 7.86 1.03
C HIS A 21 -12.16 6.43 0.51
N TYR A 22 -11.07 5.66 0.63
CA TYR A 22 -10.94 4.37 -0.05
C TYR A 22 -10.69 3.19 0.88
N LEU A 23 -10.28 3.42 2.14
CA LEU A 23 -10.11 2.33 3.08
C LEU A 23 -11.45 1.76 3.54
N PRO A 24 -11.63 0.43 3.46
CA PRO A 24 -12.79 -0.22 4.05
C PRO A 24 -12.66 -0.13 5.57
N CYS A 25 -13.51 0.69 6.18
CA CYS A 25 -13.52 0.94 7.61
C CYS A 25 -14.87 0.64 8.23
N GLU A 26 -14.85 0.08 9.44
CA GLU A 26 -16.02 -0.02 10.29
C GLU A 26 -16.05 1.18 11.24
N LYS A 27 -17.17 1.93 11.23
CA LYS A 27 -17.38 3.05 12.14
C LYS A 27 -18.08 2.55 13.39
N VAL A 28 -17.45 2.75 14.54
CA VAL A 28 -17.99 2.43 15.86
C VAL A 28 -18.32 3.74 16.56
N VAL A 29 -19.59 3.92 16.92
CA VAL A 29 -20.06 5.02 17.76
C VAL A 29 -20.23 4.49 19.18
N TYR A 30 -19.45 5.02 20.11
CA TYR A 30 -19.53 4.63 21.51
C TYR A 30 -20.70 5.34 22.20
N LYS A 31 -21.08 4.84 23.38
CA LYS A 31 -22.22 5.36 24.16
C LYS A 31 -22.01 6.80 24.66
N ASP A 32 -20.77 7.26 24.74
CA ASP A 32 -20.40 8.63 25.09
C ASP A 32 -20.44 9.59 23.88
N GLY A 33 -20.78 9.09 22.70
CA GLY A 33 -20.81 9.85 21.46
C GLY A 33 -19.46 9.97 20.76
N SER A 34 -18.39 9.35 21.29
CA SER A 34 -17.11 9.27 20.58
C SER A 34 -17.22 8.33 19.37
N GLU A 35 -16.55 8.67 18.28
CA GLU A 35 -16.49 7.86 17.07
C GLU A 35 -15.08 7.32 16.88
N SER A 36 -14.97 6.05 16.54
CA SER A 36 -13.70 5.43 16.12
C SER A 36 -13.91 4.68 14.81
N SER A 37 -12.94 4.79 13.91
CA SER A 37 -12.91 4.03 12.67
C SER A 37 -11.87 2.93 12.79
N HIS A 38 -12.30 1.68 12.61
CA HIS A 38 -11.42 0.52 12.54
C HIS A 38 -11.22 0.10 11.09
N ILE A 39 -9.95 -0.01 10.67
CA ILE A 39 -9.60 -0.45 9.32
C ILE A 39 -9.85 -1.96 9.22
N LEU A 40 -10.71 -2.38 8.30
CA LEU A 40 -11.06 -3.79 8.10
C LEU A 40 -9.98 -4.57 7.35
N THR A 41 -9.39 -3.94 6.34
CA THR A 41 -8.25 -4.50 5.60
C THR A 41 -7.36 -3.38 5.08
N GLN A 42 -6.06 -3.66 5.01
CA GLN A 42 -5.11 -2.76 4.36
C GLN A 42 -5.33 -2.74 2.85
N LEU A 43 -5.04 -1.60 2.23
CA LEU A 43 -5.06 -1.41 0.78
C LEU A 43 -3.63 -1.38 0.24
N PHE A 44 -3.40 -2.03 -0.89
CA PHE A 44 -2.13 -1.90 -1.60
C PHE A 44 -2.03 -0.53 -2.28
N LEU A 45 -0.94 0.19 -2.03
CA LEU A 45 -0.55 1.35 -2.83
C LEU A 45 0.57 0.90 -3.77
N GLY A 46 0.19 0.64 -5.01
CA GLY A 46 1.10 0.29 -6.09
C GLY A 46 1.77 1.54 -6.68
N GLY A 47 3.05 1.41 -7.02
CA GLY A 47 3.81 2.46 -7.68
C GLY A 47 5.17 1.97 -8.14
N ASP A 48 6.01 2.90 -8.59
CA ASP A 48 7.41 2.60 -8.80
C ASP A 48 8.17 2.52 -7.47
N GLN A 49 9.48 2.25 -7.52
CA GLN A 49 10.31 2.13 -6.33
C GLN A 49 10.36 3.42 -5.51
N LEU A 50 10.20 4.58 -6.15
CA LEU A 50 10.27 5.88 -5.50
C LEU A 50 8.96 6.22 -4.80
N THR A 51 7.81 5.94 -5.43
CA THR A 51 6.49 6.04 -4.77
C THR A 51 6.44 5.19 -3.51
N GLU A 52 6.92 3.94 -3.59
CA GLU A 52 6.93 3.01 -2.45
C GLU A 52 7.79 3.52 -1.30
N GLU A 53 9.02 3.96 -1.60
CA GLU A 53 9.96 4.48 -0.61
C GLU A 53 9.40 5.71 0.13
N ARG A 54 8.75 6.62 -0.60
CA ARG A 54 8.15 7.82 -0.03
C ARG A 54 6.93 7.54 0.81
N ALA A 55 6.06 6.63 0.36
CA ALA A 55 4.93 6.19 1.16
C ALA A 55 5.40 5.60 2.50
N ARG A 56 6.43 4.76 2.46
CA ARG A 56 7.04 4.16 3.65
C ARG A 56 7.68 5.20 4.57
N ASN A 57 8.33 6.21 4.01
CA ASN A 57 8.93 7.28 4.81
C ASN A 57 7.88 8.17 5.47
N ALA A 58 6.78 8.50 4.76
CA ALA A 58 5.66 9.20 5.35
C ALA A 58 5.08 8.42 6.54
N GLN A 59 4.86 7.11 6.39
CA GLN A 59 4.43 6.24 7.49
C GLN A 59 5.41 6.24 8.67
N LYS A 60 6.72 6.14 8.41
CA LYS A 60 7.74 6.19 9.47
C LYS A 60 7.77 7.53 10.20
N GLY A 61 7.60 8.64 9.48
CA GLY A 61 7.52 9.98 10.07
C GLY A 61 6.31 10.18 10.98
N HIS A 62 5.28 9.36 10.77
CA HIS A 62 4.03 9.39 11.51
C HIS A 62 3.86 8.22 12.49
N ALA A 63 4.91 7.41 12.72
CA ALA A 63 4.83 6.19 13.52
C ALA A 63 4.42 6.41 14.98
N ASP A 64 4.58 7.63 15.51
CA ASP A 64 4.21 8.00 16.88
C ASP A 64 2.75 8.49 17.02
N GLY A 65 1.94 8.42 15.95
CA GLY A 65 0.51 8.79 16.00
C GLY A 65 -0.32 7.90 16.94
N ASP A 66 -1.34 8.47 17.57
CA ASP A 66 -2.18 7.78 18.56
C ASP A 66 -3.13 6.78 17.87
N THR A 67 -3.56 7.08 16.65
CA THR A 67 -4.46 6.22 15.86
C THR A 67 -3.80 5.59 14.65
N THR A 68 -4.34 4.47 14.17
CA THR A 68 -3.88 3.83 12.92
C THR A 68 -4.02 4.74 11.70
N PHE A 69 -4.96 5.68 11.74
CA PHE A 69 -5.15 6.70 10.71
C PHE A 69 -4.05 7.75 10.76
N GLU A 70 -3.71 8.26 11.94
CA GLU A 70 -2.61 9.21 12.12
C GLU A 70 -1.26 8.60 11.73
N ARG A 71 -1.07 7.30 12.01
CA ARG A 71 0.12 6.53 11.62
C ARG A 71 0.13 6.10 10.14
N LEU A 72 -0.93 6.37 9.39
CA LEU A 72 -1.07 6.00 7.97
C LEU A 72 -0.93 4.48 7.71
N GLU A 73 -1.34 3.64 8.67
CA GLU A 73 -1.11 2.18 8.66
C GLU A 73 -2.11 1.36 7.84
N GLY A 74 -3.11 2.02 7.23
CA GLY A 74 -4.11 1.37 6.40
C GLY A 74 -3.60 1.05 4.99
N ILE A 75 -2.43 1.57 4.64
CA ILE A 75 -1.81 1.40 3.33
C ILE A 75 -0.61 0.48 3.43
N LEU A 76 -0.50 -0.43 2.47
CA LEU A 76 0.68 -1.27 2.26
C LEU A 76 1.37 -0.85 0.96
N PRO A 77 2.44 -0.03 1.03
CA PRO A 77 3.22 0.37 -0.13
C PRO A 77 3.85 -0.83 -0.80
N LYS A 78 3.73 -0.92 -2.12
CA LYS A 78 4.24 -2.03 -2.92
C LYS A 78 4.86 -1.52 -4.21
N VAL A 79 6.08 -1.97 -4.49
CA VAL A 79 6.70 -1.79 -5.80
C VAL A 79 5.96 -2.68 -6.81
N GLU A 80 5.35 -2.07 -7.82
CA GLU A 80 4.65 -2.76 -8.89
C GLU A 80 5.51 -2.83 -10.15
N ASP A 81 6.56 -3.65 -10.11
CA ASP A 81 7.40 -3.90 -11.27
C ASP A 81 6.82 -5.01 -12.17
N TRP A 82 5.63 -4.75 -12.71
CA TRP A 82 4.98 -5.65 -13.67
C TRP A 82 5.86 -5.89 -14.90
N HIS A 83 6.60 -4.87 -15.32
CA HIS A 83 7.48 -4.94 -16.49
C HIS A 83 8.65 -5.89 -16.27
N ALA A 84 9.32 -5.86 -15.11
CA ALA A 84 10.35 -6.85 -14.80
C ALA A 84 9.81 -8.27 -14.77
N GLY A 85 8.64 -8.48 -14.15
CA GLY A 85 7.97 -9.79 -14.15
C GLY A 85 7.70 -10.29 -15.58
N ARG A 86 7.23 -9.40 -16.46
CA ARG A 86 7.01 -9.70 -17.89
C ARG A 86 8.30 -10.00 -18.64
N ILE A 87 9.36 -9.22 -18.43
CA ILE A 87 10.67 -9.43 -19.07
C ILE A 87 11.25 -10.77 -18.66
N LEU A 88 11.24 -11.07 -17.35
CA LEU A 88 11.73 -12.34 -16.82
C LEU A 88 10.98 -13.53 -17.42
N TYR A 89 9.64 -13.43 -17.52
CA TYR A 89 8.82 -14.44 -18.21
C TYR A 89 9.23 -14.64 -19.67
N GLN A 90 9.47 -13.55 -20.42
CA GLN A 90 9.90 -13.63 -21.82
C GLN A 90 11.27 -14.30 -21.97
N VAL A 91 12.22 -13.96 -21.09
CA VAL A 91 13.56 -14.57 -21.06
C VAL A 91 13.46 -16.07 -20.77
N LEU A 92 12.71 -16.47 -19.75
CA LEU A 92 12.52 -17.88 -19.41
C LEU A 92 11.91 -18.66 -20.59
N LYS A 93 10.86 -18.12 -21.21
CA LYS A 93 10.24 -18.75 -22.38
C LYS A 93 11.22 -18.89 -23.55
N LYS A 94 12.08 -17.89 -23.79
CA LYS A 94 13.09 -17.92 -24.86
C LYS A 94 14.17 -18.98 -24.63
N HIS A 95 14.52 -19.26 -23.37
CA HIS A 95 15.60 -20.18 -23.00
C HIS A 95 15.10 -21.54 -22.50
N GLY A 96 13.82 -21.88 -22.72
CA GLY A 96 13.26 -23.20 -22.36
C GLY A 96 13.02 -23.41 -20.86
N GLY A 97 13.06 -22.35 -20.05
CA GLY A 97 12.73 -22.40 -18.62
C GLY A 97 11.23 -22.52 -18.40
N SER A 98 10.83 -23.32 -17.40
CA SER A 98 9.42 -23.42 -16.98
C SER A 98 9.06 -22.23 -16.06
N PRO A 99 7.98 -21.48 -16.35
CA PRO A 99 7.57 -20.33 -15.54
C PRO A 99 7.06 -20.70 -14.14
N ASN A 100 6.78 -21.99 -13.87
CA ASN A 100 6.32 -22.48 -12.56
C ASN A 100 7.38 -22.40 -11.44
N ILE A 101 8.62 -22.04 -11.75
CA ILE A 101 9.70 -21.91 -10.76
C ILE A 101 9.65 -20.55 -10.02
N LEU A 102 8.96 -19.55 -10.57
CA LEU A 102 8.96 -18.17 -10.05
C LEU A 102 7.70 -17.75 -9.28
N LEU A 103 6.58 -18.44 -9.49
CA LEU A 103 5.37 -18.24 -8.72
C LEU A 103 5.42 -19.23 -7.57
N GLY A 104 5.87 -18.77 -6.40
CA GLY A 104 6.12 -19.60 -5.22
C GLY A 104 5.09 -20.71 -5.05
N SER A 105 5.59 -21.93 -4.84
CA SER A 105 4.79 -23.07 -4.43
C SER A 105 3.99 -22.70 -3.17
N ARG A 106 2.71 -22.37 -3.34
CA ARG A 106 1.65 -22.49 -2.34
C ARG A 106 0.31 -22.49 -3.07
N ALA A 107 0.05 -23.61 -3.74
CA ALA A 107 -1.30 -24.07 -3.97
C ALA A 107 -1.73 -24.83 -2.72
N GLU A 108 -2.54 -24.21 -1.85
CA GLU A 108 -3.48 -24.91 -0.95
C GLU A 108 -4.63 -23.94 -0.60
N ILE A 109 -5.77 -24.11 -1.28
CA ILE A 109 -7.13 -24.04 -0.71
C ILE A 109 -7.85 -25.28 -1.23
#